data_AF-A0A7S2X6A1-F1
#
_entry.id   AF-A0A7S2X6A1-F1
#
_cell.length_a   1.000
_cell.length_b   1.000
_cell.length_c   1.000
_cell.angle_alpha   90.00
_cell.angle_beta   90.00
_cell.angle_gamma   90.00
#
_symmetry.space_group_name_H-M   'P 1'
#
loop_
_entity.id
_entity.type
_entity.pdbx_description
1 polymer ?
#
loop_
_entity_poly.entity_id
_entity_poly.type
_entity_poly.pdbx_seq_one_letter_code
_entity_poly.pdbx_strand_id
1 'polypeptide(L)'
;VISQQPNVYERLNREGVEFLTVTAGKFKRTLTPFKKPTDEDFKKSEEDLEAIWTLFKDFVQQQRPHLDVPSIATGETWFGMDALERNLVDELKTADDVLLEKRDQGKEIYTVKYTEPDASPLATLLPAGSD
;
A
#
# COMPACT_ATOMS: atom_id res chain seq x y z
N VAL A 1 4.32 5.75 -8.72
CA VAL A 1 3.85 5.82 -7.30
C VAL A 1 3.26 7.19 -7.08
N ILE A 2 2.17 7.31 -6.32
CA ILE A 2 1.52 8.61 -6.07
C ILE A 2 1.30 8.81 -4.56
N SER A 3 1.35 10.06 -4.13
CA SER A 3 0.89 10.50 -2.81
C SER A 3 -0.02 11.70 -3.00
N GLN A 4 -1.18 11.67 -2.36
CA GLN A 4 -2.17 12.74 -2.45
C GLN A 4 -2.64 13.11 -1.06
N GLN A 5 -2.68 14.41 -0.79
CA GLN A 5 -3.18 14.95 0.47
C GLN A 5 -3.90 16.28 0.21
N PRO A 6 -5.11 16.47 0.74
CA PRO A 6 -5.78 17.76 0.65
C PRO A 6 -5.03 18.80 1.48
N ASN A 7 -4.94 20.03 0.98
CA ASN A 7 -4.44 21.17 1.75
C ASN A 7 -5.60 22.08 2.15
N VAL A 8 -5.84 22.18 3.46
CA VAL A 8 -6.93 22.98 4.05
C VAL A 8 -6.42 24.26 4.72
N TYR A 9 -5.11 24.53 4.63
CA TYR A 9 -4.45 25.66 5.29
C TYR A 9 -5.14 27.00 4.99
N GLU A 10 -5.35 27.33 3.71
CA GLU A 10 -5.93 28.62 3.31
C GLU A 10 -7.37 28.80 3.81
N ARG A 11 -8.13 27.69 3.93
CA ARG A 11 -9.50 27.73 4.45
C ARG A 11 -9.51 28.00 5.95
N LEU A 12 -8.70 27.24 6.71
CA LEU A 12 -8.64 27.34 8.17
C LEU A 12 -8.03 28.67 8.63
N ASN A 13 -7.04 29.18 7.88
CA ASN A 13 -6.48 30.50 8.13
C ASN A 13 -7.54 31.62 7.99
N ARG A 14 -8.47 31.50 7.02
CA ARG A 14 -9.60 32.45 6.88
C ARG A 14 -10.58 32.39 8.05
N GLU A 15 -10.68 31.24 8.72
CA GLU A 15 -11.54 31.03 9.89
C GLU A 15 -10.83 31.41 11.21
N GLY A 16 -9.58 31.89 11.15
CA GLY A 16 -8.81 32.27 12.33
C GLY A 16 -8.24 31.09 13.11
N VAL A 17 -8.14 29.91 12.49
CA VAL A 17 -7.57 28.72 13.12
C VAL A 17 -6.08 28.62 12.82
N GLU A 18 -5.27 28.68 13.87
CA GLU A 18 -3.81 28.54 13.79
C GLU A 18 -3.34 27.18 14.32
N PHE A 19 -2.39 26.55 13.61
CA PHE A 19 -1.82 25.26 14.00
C PHE A 19 -0.41 25.42 14.57
N LEU A 20 -0.27 25.18 15.88
CA LEU A 20 1.04 25.12 16.54
C LEU A 20 1.71 23.78 16.24
N THR A 21 2.76 23.80 15.41
CA THR A 21 3.49 22.59 15.00
C THR A 21 4.86 22.54 15.68
N VAL A 22 5.08 21.53 16.51
CA VAL A 22 6.40 21.23 17.11
C VAL A 22 6.95 19.96 16.44
N THR A 23 8.15 20.04 15.88
CA THR A 23 8.81 18.89 15.21
C THR A 23 10.25 18.75 15.63
N ALA A 24 10.68 17.50 15.84
CA ALA A 24 12.10 17.15 15.97
C ALA A 24 12.66 16.75 14.59
N GLY A 25 13.68 17.47 14.10
CA GLY A 25 14.34 17.22 12.81
C GLY A 25 13.68 17.92 11.62
N LYS A 26 14.48 18.28 10.61
CA LYS A 26 14.10 19.17 9.50
C LYS A 26 12.99 18.61 8.59
N PHE A 27 12.88 17.28 8.44
CA PHE A 27 12.04 16.65 7.41
C PHE A 27 10.95 15.69 7.95
N LYS A 28 10.56 15.77 9.23
CA LYS A 28 9.52 14.85 9.78
C LYS A 28 8.10 15.16 9.31
N ARG A 29 7.86 16.34 8.74
CA ARG A 29 6.56 16.77 8.19
C ARG A 29 6.78 17.65 6.97
N THR A 30 7.17 17.01 5.88
CA THR A 30 7.42 17.66 4.59
C THR A 30 6.12 18.25 4.04
N LEU A 31 5.08 17.43 3.81
CA LEU A 31 3.74 17.91 3.45
C LEU A 31 2.72 17.60 4.56
N THR A 32 1.83 18.54 4.82
CA THR A 32 0.73 18.43 5.80
C THR A 32 -0.49 19.21 5.31
N PRO A 33 -1.73 18.82 5.65
CA PRO A 33 -2.93 19.55 5.26
C PRO A 33 -3.00 20.97 5.85
N PHE A 34 -2.26 21.21 6.94
CA PHE A 34 -2.48 22.35 7.85
C PHE A 34 -1.40 23.44 7.76
N LYS A 35 -0.47 23.35 6.80
CA LYS A 35 0.58 24.34 6.56
C LYS A 35 0.56 24.71 5.08
N LYS A 36 0.94 25.95 4.75
CA LYS A 36 1.30 26.30 3.37
C LYS A 36 2.56 25.52 2.97
N PRO A 37 2.51 24.67 1.94
CA PRO A 37 3.68 23.93 1.49
C PRO A 37 4.68 24.88 0.84
N THR A 38 5.97 24.59 0.97
CA THR A 38 7.07 25.29 0.29
C THR A 38 7.65 24.46 -0.85
N ASP A 39 8.48 25.06 -1.70
CA ASP A 39 9.18 24.33 -2.77
C ASP A 39 10.15 23.28 -2.22
N GLU A 40 10.79 23.54 -1.06
CA GLU A 40 11.60 22.54 -0.36
C GLU A 40 10.76 21.33 0.09
N ASP A 41 9.52 21.57 0.54
CA ASP A 41 8.60 20.52 0.95
C ASP A 41 8.19 19.63 -0.26
N PHE A 42 7.89 20.24 -1.41
CA PHE A 42 7.58 19.48 -2.61
C PHE A 42 8.77 18.67 -3.09
N LYS A 43 9.94 19.29 -3.21
CA LYS A 43 11.16 18.63 -3.67
C LYS A 43 11.50 17.40 -2.83
N LYS A 44 11.46 17.51 -1.50
CA LYS A 44 11.76 16.37 -0.62
C LYS A 44 10.73 15.25 -0.78
N SER A 45 9.46 15.60 -0.98
CA SER A 45 8.40 14.60 -1.19
C SER A 45 8.54 13.89 -2.54
N GLU A 46 8.95 14.60 -3.59
CA GLU A 46 9.28 14.02 -4.90
C GLU A 46 10.48 13.07 -4.80
N GLU A 47 11.54 13.45 -4.09
CA GLU A 47 12.71 12.59 -3.82
C GLU A 47 12.29 11.28 -3.13
N ASP A 48 11.42 11.37 -2.11
CA ASP A 48 10.93 10.20 -1.38
C ASP A 48 10.06 9.29 -2.29
N LEU A 49 9.23 9.89 -3.16
CA LEU A 49 8.43 9.14 -4.14
C LEU A 49 9.30 8.44 -5.19
N GLU A 50 10.35 9.10 -5.69
CA GLU A 50 11.26 8.51 -6.67
C GLU A 50 12.09 7.36 -6.04
N ALA A 51 12.45 7.47 -4.76
CA ALA A 51 13.11 6.39 -4.03
C ALA A 51 12.20 5.16 -3.91
N ILE A 52 10.92 5.35 -3.52
CA ILE A 52 9.93 4.26 -3.47
C ILE A 52 9.70 3.68 -4.86
N TRP A 53 9.64 4.53 -5.88
CA TRP A 53 9.47 4.11 -7.26
C TRP A 53 10.62 3.24 -7.76
N THR A 54 11.85 3.63 -7.44
CA THR A 54 13.06 2.85 -7.74
C THR A 54 13.03 1.51 -7.04
N LEU A 55 12.72 1.48 -5.73
CA LEU A 55 12.58 0.23 -4.97
C LEU A 55 11.54 -0.73 -5.58
N PHE A 56 10.41 -0.19 -6.06
CA PHE A 56 9.39 -0.99 -6.73
C PHE A 56 9.92 -1.60 -8.04
N LYS A 57 10.56 -0.80 -8.89
CA LYS A 57 11.16 -1.29 -10.15
C LYS A 57 12.22 -2.37 -9.89
N ASP A 58 13.10 -2.13 -8.91
CA ASP A 58 14.16 -3.07 -8.54
C ASP A 58 13.59 -4.40 -8.04
N PHE A 59 12.55 -4.37 -7.21
CA PHE A 59 11.87 -5.57 -6.74
C PHE A 59 11.29 -6.37 -7.91
N VAL A 60 10.59 -5.71 -8.83
CA VAL A 60 10.01 -6.36 -10.02
C VAL A 60 11.11 -6.97 -10.90
N GLN A 61 12.20 -6.23 -11.16
CA GLN A 61 13.33 -6.69 -11.95
C GLN A 61 14.03 -7.91 -11.33
N GLN A 62 14.17 -7.94 -10.00
CA GLN A 62 14.78 -9.07 -9.29
C GLN A 62 13.92 -10.34 -9.38
N GLN A 63 12.60 -10.21 -9.30
CA GLN A 63 11.69 -11.36 -9.41
C GLN A 63 11.51 -11.82 -10.86
N ARG A 64 11.65 -10.91 -11.83
CA ARG A 64 11.53 -11.21 -13.27
C ARG A 64 12.68 -10.58 -14.09
N PRO A 65 13.87 -11.20 -14.11
CA PRO A 65 15.06 -10.65 -14.76
C PRO A 65 14.93 -10.39 -16.26
N HIS A 66 14.03 -11.10 -16.94
CA HIS A 66 13.81 -10.99 -18.39
C HIS A 66 12.81 -9.89 -18.77
N LEU A 67 12.20 -9.24 -17.79
CA LEU A 67 11.17 -8.23 -17.98
C LEU A 67 11.80 -6.86 -18.30
N ASP A 68 11.30 -6.19 -19.33
CA ASP A 68 11.66 -4.80 -19.63
C ASP A 68 10.87 -3.84 -18.73
N VAL A 69 11.33 -3.68 -17.48
CA VAL A 69 10.65 -2.87 -16.46
C VAL A 69 10.36 -1.43 -16.92
N PRO A 70 11.27 -0.71 -17.59
CA PRO A 70 10.99 0.64 -18.08
C PRO A 70 9.75 0.78 -18.98
N SER A 71 9.44 -0.20 -19.84
CA SER A 71 8.31 -0.08 -20.79
C SER A 71 6.94 -0.40 -20.17
N ILE A 72 6.91 -1.14 -19.06
CA ILE A 72 5.67 -1.55 -18.37
C ILE A 72 5.33 -0.69 -17.15
N ALA A 73 6.35 -0.03 -16.57
CA ALA A 73 6.25 0.71 -15.33
C ALA A 73 5.75 2.14 -15.58
N THR A 74 4.72 2.31 -16.41
CA THR A 74 4.18 3.62 -16.81
C THR A 74 3.06 4.12 -15.90
N GLY A 75 2.54 3.24 -15.03
CA GLY A 75 1.35 3.50 -14.22
C GLY A 75 0.04 3.11 -14.91
N GLU A 76 0.11 2.54 -16.12
CA GLU A 76 -1.02 1.96 -16.83
C GLU A 76 -1.49 0.65 -16.18
N THR A 77 -2.73 0.27 -16.49
CA THR A 77 -3.30 -1.01 -16.06
C THR A 77 -3.25 -2.00 -17.22
N TRP A 78 -2.74 -3.20 -16.94
CA TRP A 78 -2.67 -4.30 -17.91
C TRP A 78 -3.71 -5.36 -17.57
N PHE A 79 -4.57 -5.73 -18.52
CA PHE A 79 -5.48 -6.86 -18.34
C PHE A 79 -4.74 -8.19 -18.46
N GLY A 80 -5.33 -9.30 -17.99
CA GLY A 80 -4.64 -10.59 -17.88
C GLY A 80 -3.90 -11.04 -19.15
N MET A 81 -4.54 -10.93 -20.31
CA MET A 81 -3.90 -11.28 -21.60
C MET A 81 -2.71 -10.38 -21.90
N ASP A 82 -2.86 -9.06 -21.77
CA ASP A 82 -1.77 -8.10 -21.98
C ASP A 82 -0.60 -8.33 -21.02
N ALA A 83 -0.91 -8.67 -19.77
CA ALA A 83 0.04 -8.97 -18.73
C ALA A 83 0.83 -10.25 -19.05
N LEU A 84 0.17 -11.28 -19.58
CA LEU A 84 0.82 -12.50 -20.02
C LEU A 84 1.77 -12.24 -21.19
N GLU A 85 1.32 -11.49 -22.21
CA GLU A 85 2.14 -11.12 -23.37
C GLU A 85 3.38 -10.30 -22.98
N ARG A 86 3.27 -9.49 -21.92
CA ARG A 86 4.35 -8.67 -21.38
C ARG A 86 5.21 -9.39 -20.35
N ASN A 87 4.97 -10.69 -20.09
CA ASN A 87 5.65 -11.47 -19.05
C ASN A 87 5.51 -10.89 -17.63
N LEU A 88 4.42 -10.15 -17.37
CA LEU A 88 4.06 -9.67 -16.02
C LEU A 88 3.49 -10.78 -15.14
N VAL A 89 2.91 -11.80 -15.77
CA VAL A 89 2.38 -13.01 -15.13
C VAL A 89 2.86 -14.23 -15.90
N ASP A 90 2.90 -15.39 -15.23
CA ASP A 90 3.43 -16.61 -15.84
C ASP A 90 2.33 -17.40 -16.59
N GLU A 91 1.08 -17.29 -16.12
CA GLU A 91 -0.07 -17.99 -16.70
C GLU A 91 -1.40 -17.35 -16.32
N LEU A 92 -2.44 -17.64 -17.08
CA LEU A 92 -3.83 -17.26 -16.78
C LEU A 92 -4.61 -18.50 -16.34
N LYS A 93 -5.02 -18.52 -15.08
CA LYS A 93 -5.77 -19.62 -14.47
C LYS A 93 -6.79 -19.10 -13.46
N THR A 94 -7.80 -19.91 -13.18
CA THR A 94 -8.70 -19.66 -12.06
C THR A 94 -8.10 -20.18 -10.74
N ALA A 95 -8.65 -19.76 -9.61
CA ALA A 95 -8.22 -20.28 -8.31
C ALA A 95 -8.42 -21.80 -8.20
N ASP A 96 -9.51 -22.33 -8.77
CA ASP A 96 -9.82 -23.76 -8.75
C ASP A 96 -8.80 -24.57 -9.55
N ASP A 97 -8.39 -24.09 -10.73
CA ASP A 97 -7.36 -24.74 -11.55
C ASP A 97 -6.05 -24.90 -10.76
N VAL A 98 -5.62 -23.84 -10.07
CA VAL A 98 -4.40 -23.85 -9.26
C VAL A 98 -4.51 -24.86 -8.12
N LEU A 99 -5.64 -24.91 -7.42
CA LEU A 99 -5.84 -25.87 -6.32
C LEU A 99 -5.85 -27.32 -6.83
N LEU A 100 -6.56 -27.61 -7.93
CA LEU A 100 -6.61 -28.94 -8.53
C LEU A 100 -5.23 -29.41 -8.98
N GLU A 101 -4.44 -28.54 -9.62
CA GLU A 101 -3.07 -28.88 -10.02
C GLU A 101 -2.16 -29.15 -8.83
N LYS A 102 -2.26 -28.37 -7.75
CA LYS A 102 -1.46 -28.61 -6.54
C LYS A 102 -1.86 -29.93 -5.87
N ARG A 103 -3.14 -30.25 -5.82
CA ARG A 103 -3.64 -31.56 -5.36
C ARG A 103 -3.06 -32.69 -6.21
N ASP A 104 -3.09 -32.56 -7.53
CA ASP A 104 -2.61 -33.59 -8.45
C ASP A 104 -1.08 -33.77 -8.36
N GLN A 105 -0.35 -32.72 -7.97
CA GLN A 105 1.07 -32.77 -7.59
C GLN A 105 1.31 -33.38 -6.20
N GLY A 106 0.29 -33.92 -5.55
CA GLY A 106 0.36 -34.55 -4.22
C GLY A 106 0.47 -33.57 -3.06
N LYS A 107 0.10 -32.30 -3.25
CA LYS A 107 0.04 -31.33 -2.14
C LYS A 107 -1.27 -31.45 -1.38
N GLU A 108 -1.18 -31.37 -0.06
CA GLU A 108 -2.35 -31.26 0.81
C GLU A 108 -2.84 -29.82 0.86
N ILE A 109 -4.15 -29.63 0.75
CA ILE A 109 -4.79 -28.32 0.69
C ILE A 109 -5.62 -28.14 1.95
N TYR A 110 -5.31 -27.09 2.71
CA TYR A 110 -5.95 -26.78 3.98
C TYR A 110 -6.70 -25.46 3.88
N THR A 111 -7.94 -25.44 4.38
CA THR A 111 -8.67 -24.18 4.61
C THR A 111 -8.53 -23.81 6.08
N VAL A 112 -7.92 -22.66 6.34
CA VAL A 112 -7.77 -22.12 7.69
C VAL A 112 -8.80 -21.02 7.89
N LYS A 113 -9.54 -21.08 9.00
CA LYS A 113 -10.46 -20.03 9.42
C LYS A 113 -10.09 -19.56 10.80
N TYR A 114 -9.88 -18.25 10.96
CA TYR A 114 -9.72 -17.67 12.28
C TYR A 114 -11.02 -17.86 13.07
N THR A 115 -10.90 -18.41 14.27
CA THR A 115 -11.98 -18.52 15.24
C THR A 115 -11.53 -17.74 16.47
N GLU A 116 -12.34 -16.79 16.91
CA GLU A 116 -12.07 -16.08 18.16
C GLU A 116 -11.94 -17.12 19.29
N PRO A 117 -10.95 -16.97 20.18
CA PRO A 117 -10.87 -17.83 21.36
C PRO A 117 -12.18 -17.74 22.13
N ASP A 118 -12.67 -18.87 22.65
CA ASP A 118 -13.80 -18.87 23.56
C ASP A 118 -13.54 -17.84 24.67
N ALA A 119 -14.56 -17.03 24.98
CA ALA A 119 -14.47 -16.07 26.06
C ALA A 119 -14.00 -16.79 27.33
N SER A 120 -12.87 -16.34 27.88
CA SER A 120 -12.39 -16.81 29.18
C SER A 120 -13.56 -16.80 30.18
N PRO A 121 -13.65 -17.76 31.13
CA PRO A 121 -14.63 -17.71 32.20
C PRO A 121 -14.61 -16.38 32.98
N LEU A 122 -13.49 -15.64 32.93
CA LEU A 122 -13.38 -14.29 33.49
C LEU A 122 -14.10 -13.22 32.65
N ALA A 123 -14.16 -13.36 31.32
CA ALA A 123 -14.80 -12.41 30.42
C ALA A 123 -16.34 -12.41 30.54
N THR A 124 -16.93 -13.55 30.94
CA THR A 124 -18.36 -13.66 31.29
C THR A 124 -18.70 -13.06 32.67
N LEU A 125 -17.70 -12.79 33.52
CA LEU A 125 -17.87 -12.14 34.83
C LEU A 125 -17.65 -10.62 34.79
N LEU A 126 -17.15 -10.09 33.68
CA LEU A 126 -17.09 -8.66 33.47
C LEU A 126 -18.49 -8.19 33.04
N PRO A 127 -19.13 -7.26 33.77
CA PRO A 127 -20.43 -6.74 33.35
C PRO A 127 -20.27 -6.14 31.95
N ALA A 128 -21.15 -6.53 31.02
CA ALA A 128 -21.24 -5.86 29.73
C ALA A 128 -21.37 -4.36 30.00
N GLY A 129 -20.35 -3.60 29.60
CA GLY A 129 -20.32 -2.16 29.81
C GLY A 129 -21.58 -1.55 29.21
N SER A 130 -22.41 -1.00 30.08
CA SER A 130 -23.32 0.08 29.73
C SER A 130 -22.46 1.28 29.36
N ASP A 131 -22.45 1.65 28.08
CA ASP A 131 -22.66 3.01 27.57
C ASP A 131 -22.69 3.00 26.03
#